data_AF-A0A2I0IM95-F1
#
_entry.id   AF-A0A2I0IM95-F1
#
_cell.length_a   1.000
_cell.length_b   1.000
_cell.length_c   1.000
_cell.angle_alpha   90.00
_cell.angle_beta   90.00
_cell.angle_gamma   90.00
#
_symmetry.space_group_name_H-M   'P 1'
#
loop_
_entity.id
_entity.type
_entity.pdbx_description
1 polymer ?
#
loop_
_entity_poly.entity_id
_entity_poly.type
_entity_poly.pdbx_seq_one_letter_code
_entity_poly.pdbx_strand_id
1 'polypeptide(L)' 'MADPRLGQWICSALGLLLLLKTEGLYVGMTLLESAVAKGAVCLDGSPPAYHWDKGFGSGINSWLVHIE' A
#
# COMPACT_ATOMS: atom_id res chain seq x y z
N MET A 1 -22.10 -39.52 -4.18
CA MET A 1 -20.62 -39.71 -4.15
C MET A 1 -20.00 -38.38 -4.52
N ALA A 2 -19.24 -37.75 -3.62
CA ALA A 2 -18.50 -36.53 -3.95
C ALA A 2 -17.41 -36.88 -4.98
N ASP A 3 -17.29 -36.10 -6.05
CA ASP A 3 -16.25 -36.30 -7.06
C ASP A 3 -14.88 -35.93 -6.45
N PRO A 4 -13.95 -36.89 -6.31
CA PRO A 4 -12.62 -36.64 -5.73
C PRO A 4 -11.80 -35.63 -6.55
N ARG A 5 -12.10 -35.46 -7.85
CA ARG A 5 -11.43 -34.49 -8.71
C ARG A 5 -11.84 -33.06 -8.35
N LEU A 6 -13.12 -32.83 -8.06
CA LEU A 6 -13.63 -31.53 -7.62
C LEU A 6 -12.99 -31.11 -6.30
N GLY A 7 -12.84 -32.03 -5.35
CA GLY A 7 -12.11 -31.79 -4.10
C GLY A 7 -10.65 -31.39 -4.32
N GLN A 8 -9.94 -32.08 -5.21
CA GLN A 8 -8.56 -31.76 -5.55
C GLN A 8 -8.42 -30.36 -6.19
N TRP A 9 -9.31 -29.99 -7.11
CA TRP A 9 -9.31 -28.65 -7.72
C TRP A 9 -9.57 -27.55 -6.71
N ILE A 10 -10.52 -27.76 -5.79
CA ILE A 10 -10.82 -26.81 -4.71
C ILE A 10 -9.60 -26.66 -3.80
N CYS A 11 -8.97 -27.77 -3.37
CA CYS A 11 -7.76 -27.71 -2.54
C CYS A 11 -6.60 -27.01 -3.24
N SER A 12 -6.35 -27.31 -4.52
CA SER A 12 -5.30 -26.64 -5.29
C SER A 12 -5.57 -25.15 -5.48
N ALA A 13 -6.82 -24.76 -5.76
CA ALA A 13 -7.22 -23.37 -5.92
C ALA A 13 -7.11 -22.59 -4.60
N LEU A 14 -7.56 -23.17 -3.48
CA LEU A 14 -7.43 -22.56 -2.15
C LEU A 14 -5.97 -22.44 -1.73
N GLY A 15 -5.15 -23.48 -1.98
CA GLY A 15 -3.71 -23.43 -1.73
C GLY A 15 -3.01 -22.33 -2.52
N LEU A 16 -3.33 -22.19 -3.81
CA LEU A 16 -2.80 -21.12 -4.65
C LEU A 16 -3.24 -19.72 -4.18
N LEU A 17 -4.51 -19.57 -3.80
CA LEU A 17 -5.05 -18.30 -3.29
C LEU A 17 -4.36 -17.87 -1.99
N LEU A 18 -4.05 -18.81 -1.10
CA LEU A 18 -3.29 -18.54 0.13
C LEU A 18 -1.85 -18.11 -0.17
N LEU A 19 -1.20 -18.71 -1.18
CA LEU A 19 0.15 -18.31 -1.60
C LEU A 19 0.19 -16.93 -2.25
N LEU A 20 -0.89 -16.52 -2.92
CA LEU A 20 -1.01 -15.22 -3.58
C LEU A 20 -1.41 -14.08 -2.63
N LYS A 21 -1.63 -14.36 -1.33
CA LYS A 21 -2.03 -13.33 -0.38
C LYS A 21 -0.87 -12.38 -0.11
N THR A 22 -1.01 -11.13 -0.53
CA THR A 22 -0.12 -10.03 -0.16
C THR A 22 -0.76 -9.22 0.96
N GLU A 23 0.00 -8.89 2.00
CA GLU A 23 -0.41 -7.98 3.06
C GLU A 23 0.13 -6.59 2.71
N GLY A 24 -0.76 -5.67 2.34
CA GLY A 24 -0.43 -4.27 2.09
C GLY A 24 -0.87 -3.41 3.27
N LEU A 25 0.00 -2.52 3.74
CA LEU A 25 -0.40 -1.48 4.68
C LEU A 25 -1.06 -0.34 3.90
N TYR A 26 -2.28 0.00 4.27
CA TYR A 26 -2.93 1.21 3.76
C TYR A 26 -2.39 2.41 4.53
N VAL A 27 -1.65 3.28 3.84
CA VAL A 27 -1.13 4.52 4.39
C VAL A 27 -1.93 5.68 3.78
N GLY A 28 -2.47 6.55 4.62
CA GLY A 28 -3.27 7.68 4.15
C GLY A 28 -2.44 8.70 3.37
N MET A 29 -3.03 9.26 2.32
CA MET A 29 -2.46 10.39 1.58
C MET A 29 -2.76 11.69 2.31
N THR A 30 -1.74 12.54 2.46
CA THR A 30 -1.87 13.88 3.03
C THR A 30 -1.58 14.92 1.96
N LEU A 31 -2.57 15.77 1.66
CA LEU A 31 -2.39 16.93 0.78
C LEU A 31 -1.66 18.05 1.52
N LEU A 32 -0.63 18.62 0.91
CA LEU A 32 0.14 19.73 1.46
C LEU A 32 -0.41 21.07 0.97
N GLU A 33 -1.62 21.43 1.39
CA GLU A 33 -2.33 22.66 0.98
C GLU A 33 -1.49 23.94 1.14
N SER A 34 -0.70 24.02 2.22
CA SER A 34 0.18 25.16 2.48
C SER A 34 1.29 25.36 1.44
N ALA A 35 1.59 24.35 0.62
CA ALA A 35 2.58 24.43 -0.46
C ALA A 35 2.11 25.29 -1.63
N VAL A 36 0.79 25.37 -1.86
CA VAL A 36 0.20 26.16 -2.94
C VAL A 36 0.54 27.64 -2.77
N ALA A 37 0.44 28.17 -1.54
CA ALA A 37 0.82 29.55 -1.23
C ALA A 37 2.32 29.85 -1.48
N LYS A 38 3.16 28.81 -1.56
CA LYS A 38 4.59 28.89 -1.88
C LYS A 38 4.90 28.62 -3.36
N GLY A 39 3.87 28.38 -4.19
CA GLY A 39 4.01 28.04 -5.60
C GLY A 39 4.45 26.61 -5.88
N ALA A 40 4.52 25.74 -4.86
CA ALA A 40 4.82 24.32 -5.04
C ALA A 40 3.52 23.57 -5.33
N VAL A 41 3.34 23.19 -6.60
CA VAL A 41 2.13 22.56 -7.14
C VAL A 41 2.49 21.44 -8.11
N CYS A 42 1.55 20.53 -8.34
CA CYS A 42 1.60 19.53 -9.42
C CYS A 42 1.43 20.19 -10.80
N LEU A 43 1.59 19.41 -11.88
CA LEU A 43 1.44 19.90 -13.26
C LEU A 43 0.02 20.42 -13.58
N ASP A 44 -0.99 19.98 -12.83
CA ASP A 44 -2.38 20.43 -12.93
C ASP A 44 -2.72 21.60 -11.99
N GLY A 45 -1.75 22.08 -11.21
CA GLY A 45 -1.94 23.17 -10.24
C GLY A 45 -2.49 22.73 -8.88
N SER A 46 -2.75 21.44 -8.67
CA SER A 46 -3.18 20.91 -7.36
C SER A 46 -2.04 20.91 -6.33
N PRO A 47 -2.35 20.84 -5.02
CA PRO A 47 -1.33 20.68 -3.98
C PRO A 47 -0.58 19.35 -4.13
N PRO A 48 0.74 19.31 -3.85
CA PRO A 48 1.46 18.04 -3.76
C PRO A 48 0.99 17.23 -2.55
N ALA A 49 1.24 15.93 -2.58
CA ALA A 49 0.83 15.00 -1.54
C ALA A 49 1.97 14.10 -1.07
N TYR A 50 1.83 13.52 0.13
CA TYR A 50 2.73 12.49 0.64
C TYR A 50 1.98 11.42 1.41
N HIS A 51 2.57 10.23 1.48
CA HIS A 51 2.16 9.17 2.40
C HIS A 51 3.09 9.19 3.62
N TRP A 52 2.53 9.06 4.81
CA TRP A 52 3.30 9.07 6.06
C TRP A 52 2.93 7.89 6.95
N ASP A 53 3.90 7.01 7.16
CA ASP A 53 3.82 5.95 8.16
C ASP A 53 4.89 6.14 9.23
N LYS A 54 4.50 6.00 10.48
CA LYS A 54 5.39 6.33 11.62
C LYS A 54 6.29 5.14 11.92
N GLY A 55 7.60 5.38 11.90
CA GLY A 55 8.58 4.40 12.33
C GLY A 55 8.34 3.90 13.77
N PHE A 56 8.65 2.63 14.02
CA PHE A 56 8.53 1.97 15.31
C PHE A 56 9.82 1.23 15.69
N GLY A 57 9.96 0.91 16.98
CA GLY A 57 11.15 0.21 17.49
C GLY A 57 12.45 0.97 17.19
N SER A 58 13.40 0.29 16.56
CA SER A 58 14.67 0.89 16.13
C SER A 58 14.51 1.95 15.02
N GLY A 59 13.39 1.94 14.30
CA GLY A 59 13.12 2.86 13.19
C GLY A 59 12.57 4.23 13.59
N ILE A 60 12.27 4.49 14.88
CA ILE A 60 11.57 5.72 15.30
C ILE A 60 12.31 7.03 14.98
N ASN A 61 13.65 6.97 14.88
CA ASN A 61 14.52 8.11 14.55
C ASN A 61 15.17 7.99 13.16
N SER A 62 14.69 7.06 12.33
CA SER A 62 15.20 6.84 10.97
C SER A 62 14.13 7.26 9.96
N TRP A 63 14.56 7.88 8.87
CA TRP A 63 13.67 8.35 7.81
C TRP A 63 13.91 7.57 6.53
N LEU A 64 12.84 7.08 5.91
CA LEU A 64 12.84 6.56 4.55
C LEU A 64 12.00 7.50 3.69
N VAL A 65 12.61 8.06 2.64
CA VAL A 65 11.91 8.91 1.68
C VAL A 65 11.89 8.19 0.34
N HIS A 66 10.70 7.90 -0.15
CA HIS A 66 10.46 7.32 -1.47
C HIS A 66 9.86 8.40 -2.37
N ILE A 67 10.41 8.54 -3.58
CA ILE A 67 9.93 9.46 -4.60
C ILE A 67 9.45 8.60 -5.77
N GLU A 68 8.19 8.78 -6.15
CA GLU A 68 7.56 8.11 -7.29
C GLU A 68 7.85 8.82 -8.62
#